data_AF-A0A828SUN2-F1
#
_entry.id   AF-A0A828SUN2-F1
#
_cell.length_a   1.000
_cell.length_b   1.000
_cell.length_c   1.000
_cell.angle_alpha   90.00
_cell.angle_beta   90.00
_cell.angle_gamma   90.00
#
_symmetry.space_group_name_H-M   'P 1'
#
loop_
_entity.id
_entity.type
_entity.pdbx_description
1 polymer ?
#
loop_
_entity_poly.entity_id
_entity_poly.type
_entity_poly.pdbx_seq_one_letter_code
_entity_poly.pdbx_strand_id
1 'polypeptide(L)'
;MSKVSIEMSASARNARSMILQKLAVLNNGDIAEELGLDATVFSKIKNERKNNGLTELEMFCELLNLIGLKIVDADDVYCSKETAEATRELLKNCFNSPEFMRILFK
;
A
#
# COMPACT_ATOMS: atom_id res chain seq x y z
N MET A 1 -31.13 -12.13 -8.73
CA MET A 1 -29.92 -11.40 -9.19
C MET A 1 -28.85 -12.42 -9.49
N SER A 2 -28.36 -12.48 -10.73
CA SER A 2 -27.17 -13.28 -11.05
C SER A 2 -26.02 -12.78 -10.18
N LYS A 3 -25.38 -13.68 -9.40
CA LYS A 3 -24.22 -13.32 -8.59
C LYS A 3 -23.08 -13.01 -9.56
N VAL A 4 -22.85 -11.74 -9.82
CA VAL A 4 -21.67 -11.30 -10.58
C VAL A 4 -20.47 -11.54 -9.68
N SER A 5 -19.75 -12.63 -9.93
CA SER A 5 -18.45 -12.88 -9.31
C SER A 5 -17.49 -11.84 -9.84
N ILE A 6 -16.89 -11.05 -8.95
CA ILE A 6 -15.88 -10.06 -9.34
C ILE A 6 -14.53 -10.75 -9.38
N GLU A 7 -13.82 -10.62 -10.51
CA GLU A 7 -12.42 -11.01 -10.60
C GLU A 7 -11.54 -9.84 -10.14
N MET A 8 -10.64 -10.08 -9.19
CA MET A 8 -9.73 -9.04 -8.69
C MET A 8 -8.66 -8.68 -9.72
N SER A 9 -8.43 -7.38 -9.86
CA SER A 9 -7.30 -6.83 -10.62
C SER A 9 -5.95 -7.34 -10.09
N ALA A 10 -4.92 -7.31 -10.95
CA ALA A 10 -3.56 -7.69 -10.53
C ALA A 10 -3.04 -6.79 -9.39
N SER A 11 -3.32 -5.49 -9.46
CA SER A 11 -2.98 -4.53 -8.41
C SER A 11 -3.64 -4.88 -7.07
N ALA A 12 -4.94 -5.16 -7.06
CA ALA A 12 -5.66 -5.54 -5.84
C ALA A 12 -5.17 -6.89 -5.29
N ARG A 13 -4.81 -7.86 -6.14
CA ARG A 13 -4.22 -9.13 -5.71
C ARG A 13 -2.87 -8.94 -5.03
N ASN A 14 -2.03 -8.04 -5.55
CA ASN A 14 -0.74 -7.71 -4.94
C ASN A 14 -0.94 -7.04 -3.58
N ALA A 15 -1.82 -6.03 -3.49
CA ALA A 15 -2.17 -5.36 -2.25
C ALA A 15 -2.68 -6.33 -1.18
N ARG A 16 -3.63 -7.21 -1.54
CA ARG A 16 -4.13 -8.29 -0.67
C ARG A 16 -2.98 -9.18 -0.16
N SER A 17 -2.06 -9.56 -1.05
CA SER A 17 -0.95 -10.44 -0.71
C SER A 17 0.00 -9.77 0.29
N MET A 18 0.33 -8.49 0.09
CA MET A 18 1.13 -7.70 1.03
C MET A 18 0.47 -7.61 2.41
N ILE A 19 -0.84 -7.29 2.46
CA ILE A 19 -1.58 -7.20 3.73
C ILE A 19 -1.56 -8.54 4.46
N LEU A 20 -1.90 -9.64 3.78
CA LEU A 20 -1.94 -10.96 4.42
C LEU A 20 -0.56 -11.43 4.90
N GLN A 21 0.52 -11.10 4.18
CA GLN A 21 1.88 -11.38 4.62
C GLN A 21 2.24 -10.61 5.89
N LYS A 22 1.89 -9.32 5.99
CA LYS A 22 2.10 -8.52 7.21
C LYS A 22 1.25 -9.04 8.37
N LEU A 23 -0.02 -9.36 8.13
CA LEU A 23 -0.92 -9.92 9.15
C LEU A 23 -0.55 -11.35 9.60
N ALA A 24 0.31 -12.05 8.85
CA ALA A 24 0.82 -13.37 9.26
C ALA A 24 1.93 -13.27 10.31
N VAL A 25 2.64 -12.13 10.38
CA VAL A 25 3.74 -11.90 11.34
C VAL A 25 3.34 -10.97 12.49
N LEU A 26 2.23 -10.26 12.37
CA LEU A 26 1.69 -9.38 13.41
C LEU A 26 0.67 -10.11 14.29
N ASN A 27 0.45 -9.59 15.50
CA ASN A 27 -0.63 -10.05 16.37
C ASN A 27 -1.97 -9.46 15.90
N ASN A 28 -2.81 -10.32 15.33
CA ASN A 28 -4.13 -9.93 14.85
C ASN A 28 -5.10 -9.49 15.96
N GLY A 29 -4.86 -9.90 17.22
CA GLY A 29 -5.63 -9.45 18.38
C GLY A 29 -5.36 -7.97 18.69
N ASP A 30 -4.09 -7.60 18.76
CA ASP A 30 -3.66 -6.23 19.02
C ASP A 30 -4.14 -5.29 17.90
N ILE A 31 -4.06 -5.73 16.64
CA ILE A 31 -4.59 -4.95 15.49
C ILE A 31 -6.11 -4.79 15.60
N ALA A 32 -6.83 -5.84 16.00
CA ALA A 32 -8.28 -5.75 16.16
C ALA A 32 -8.66 -4.75 17.26
N GLU A 33 -7.95 -4.78 18.39
CA GLU A 33 -8.13 -3.85 19.51
C GLU A 33 -7.87 -2.40 19.10
N GLU A 34 -6.77 -2.12 18.39
CA GLU A 34 -6.46 -0.78 17.86
C GLU A 34 -7.51 -0.28 16.84
N LEU A 35 -8.16 -1.20 16.12
CA LEU A 35 -9.28 -0.88 15.23
C LEU A 35 -10.63 -0.77 15.96
N GLY A 36 -10.67 -1.00 17.28
CA GLY A 36 -11.91 -1.02 18.07
C GLY A 36 -12.83 -2.19 17.73
N LEU A 37 -12.28 -3.31 17.24
CA LEU A 37 -12.99 -4.50 16.80
C LEU A 37 -12.68 -5.69 17.70
N ASP A 38 -13.64 -6.59 17.85
CA ASP A 38 -13.34 -7.90 18.40
C ASP A 38 -12.63 -8.81 17.38
N ALA A 39 -11.90 -9.81 17.87
CA ALA A 39 -11.13 -10.73 17.03
C ALA A 39 -11.99 -11.53 16.03
N THR A 40 -13.28 -11.75 16.33
CA THR A 40 -14.20 -12.46 15.45
C THR A 40 -14.57 -11.60 14.26
N VAL A 41 -14.89 -10.31 14.48
CA VAL A 41 -15.15 -9.34 13.42
C VAL A 41 -13.92 -9.17 12.54
N PHE A 42 -12.73 -9.03 13.14
CA PHE A 42 -11.49 -8.95 12.37
C PHE A 42 -11.24 -10.22 11.54
N SER A 43 -11.53 -11.41 12.09
CA SER A 43 -11.44 -12.66 11.34
C SER A 43 -12.41 -12.71 10.16
N LYS A 44 -13.63 -12.21 10.31
CA LYS A 44 -14.62 -12.13 9.22
C LYS A 44 -14.17 -11.22 8.09
N ILE A 45 -13.57 -10.07 8.39
CA ILE A 45 -13.03 -9.14 7.38
C ILE A 45 -12.09 -9.86 6.40
N LYS A 46 -11.25 -10.77 6.92
CA LYS A 46 -10.24 -11.49 6.14
C LYS A 46 -10.77 -12.71 5.38
N ASN A 47 -11.80 -13.37 5.93
CA ASN A 47 -12.14 -14.75 5.55
C ASN A 47 -13.57 -14.90 5.02
N GLU A 48 -14.51 -14.04 5.43
CA GLU A 48 -15.91 -14.17 5.08
C GLU A 48 -16.19 -13.59 3.69
N ARG A 49 -16.54 -14.47 2.74
CA ARG A 49 -16.92 -14.05 1.39
C ARG A 49 -18.33 -13.43 1.38
N LYS A 50 -18.47 -12.32 0.68
CA LYS A 50 -19.73 -11.62 0.46
C LYS A 50 -20.40 -12.12 -0.84
N ASN A 51 -21.55 -11.52 -1.16
CA ASN A 51 -22.38 -11.91 -2.31
C ASN A 51 -21.69 -11.77 -3.67
N ASN A 52 -20.67 -10.91 -3.78
CA ASN A 52 -19.81 -10.68 -4.94
C ASN A 52 -18.65 -11.69 -5.05
N GLY A 53 -18.54 -12.63 -4.11
CA GLY A 53 -17.48 -13.63 -4.07
C GLY A 53 -16.19 -13.16 -3.41
N LEU A 54 -16.06 -11.89 -3.03
CA LEU A 54 -14.88 -11.32 -2.37
C LEU A 54 -15.08 -11.24 -0.85
N THR A 55 -14.00 -11.33 -0.09
CA THR A 55 -13.98 -10.91 1.33
C THR A 55 -14.01 -9.38 1.44
N GLU A 56 -14.28 -8.83 2.62
CA GLU A 56 -14.24 -7.38 2.81
C GLU A 56 -12.84 -6.81 2.52
N LEU A 57 -11.79 -7.51 2.96
CA LEU A 57 -10.41 -7.15 2.64
C LEU A 57 -10.16 -7.09 1.12
N GLU A 58 -10.59 -8.11 0.40
CA GLU A 58 -10.45 -8.19 -1.06
C GLU A 58 -11.24 -7.09 -1.78
N MET A 59 -12.45 -6.80 -1.27
CA MET A 59 -13.29 -5.72 -1.77
C MET A 59 -12.64 -4.35 -1.59
N PHE A 60 -12.00 -4.08 -0.44
CA PHE A 60 -11.27 -2.84 -0.23
C PHE A 60 -10.05 -2.72 -1.15
N CYS A 61 -9.31 -3.82 -1.37
CA CYS A 61 -8.19 -3.81 -2.31
C CYS A 61 -8.64 -3.47 -3.74
N GLU A 62 -9.77 -4.04 -4.19
CA GLU A 62 -10.32 -3.74 -5.50
C GLU A 62 -10.90 -2.32 -5.58
N LEU A 63 -11.57 -1.86 -4.52
CA LEU A 63 -12.06 -0.48 -4.44
C LEU A 63 -10.92 0.52 -4.64
N LEU A 64 -9.81 0.36 -3.92
CA LEU A 64 -8.65 1.26 -4.04
C LEU A 64 -8.15 1.30 -5.48
N ASN A 65 -7.99 0.14 -6.12
CA ASN A 65 -7.60 0.05 -7.52
C ASN A 65 -8.59 0.81 -8.45
N LEU A 66 -9.89 0.62 -8.26
CA LEU A 66 -10.93 1.26 -9.07
C LEU A 66 -10.96 2.79 -8.93
N ILE A 67 -10.60 3.32 -7.75
CA ILE A 67 -10.54 4.78 -7.51
C ILE A 67 -9.14 5.37 -7.76
N GLY A 68 -8.22 4.60 -8.33
CA GLY A 68 -6.87 5.07 -8.67
C GLY A 68 -5.92 5.21 -7.49
N LEU A 69 -6.22 4.56 -6.35
CA LEU A 69 -5.34 4.49 -5.19
C LEU A 69 -4.59 3.14 -5.16
N LYS A 70 -3.41 3.14 -4.54
CA LYS A 70 -2.58 1.95 -4.37
C LYS A 70 -2.05 1.83 -2.95
N ILE A 71 -1.87 0.60 -2.50
CA ILE A 71 -1.16 0.27 -1.26
C ILE A 71 0.31 0.03 -1.61
N VAL A 72 1.21 0.64 -0.84
CA VAL A 72 2.67 0.46 -0.90
C VAL A 72 3.17 0.17 0.50
N ASP A 73 4.31 -0.51 0.65
CA ASP A 73 4.92 -0.67 1.97
C ASP A 73 5.39 0.69 2.47
N ALA A 74 5.25 0.97 3.76
CA ALA A 74 5.68 2.24 4.33
C ALA A 74 7.22 2.38 4.28
N ASP A 75 7.92 1.25 4.30
CA ASP A 75 9.39 1.21 4.20
C ASP A 75 9.88 1.12 2.74
N ASP A 76 8.98 1.06 1.76
CA ASP A 76 9.38 1.08 0.35
C ASP A 76 10.02 2.45 0.02
N VAL A 77 11.31 2.43 -0.34
CA VAL A 77 12.00 3.62 -0.83
C VAL A 77 11.40 3.98 -2.20
N TYR A 78 10.84 5.19 -2.31
CA TYR A 78 10.19 5.70 -3.54
C TYR A 78 11.10 5.76 -4.78
N CYS A 79 12.40 5.51 -4.63
CA CYS A 79 13.35 5.38 -5.70
C CYS A 79 14.32 4.22 -5.42
N SER A 80 14.86 3.58 -6.47
CA SER A 80 15.87 2.53 -6.29
C SER A 80 17.06 3.09 -5.53
N LYS A 81 17.84 2.23 -4.83
CA LYS A 81 19.03 2.67 -4.10
C LYS A 81 19.99 3.45 -5.02
N GLU A 82 20.15 3.00 -6.26
CA GLU A 82 20.96 3.66 -7.28
C GLU A 82 20.41 5.05 -7.63
N THR A 83 19.09 5.17 -7.75
CA THR A 83 18.43 6.45 -8.04
C THR A 83 18.55 7.41 -6.86
N ALA A 84 18.41 6.91 -5.63
CA ALA A 84 18.63 7.68 -4.41
C ALA A 84 20.07 8.19 -4.31
N GLU A 85 21.06 7.32 -4.58
CA GLU A 85 22.48 7.65 -4.58
C GLU A 85 22.85 8.66 -5.68
N ALA A 86 22.34 8.47 -6.89
CA ALA A 86 22.53 9.40 -8.00
C ALA A 86 21.91 10.78 -7.68
N THR A 87 20.71 10.80 -7.11
CA THR A 87 20.04 12.05 -6.68
C THR A 87 20.84 12.74 -5.57
N ARG A 88 21.37 11.98 -4.61
CA ARG A 88 22.23 12.51 -3.54
C ARG A 88 23.48 13.18 -4.11
N GLU A 89 24.15 12.54 -5.06
CA GLU A 89 25.37 13.08 -5.67
C GLU A 89 25.07 14.29 -6.56
N LEU A 90 23.97 14.27 -7.32
CA LEU A 90 23.50 15.44 -8.07
C LEU A 90 23.28 16.63 -7.14
N LEU A 91 22.49 16.46 -6.07
CA LEU A 91 22.19 17.53 -5.11
C LEU A 91 23.46 18.07 -4.46
N LYS A 92 24.37 17.20 -4.03
CA LYS A 92 25.67 17.59 -3.45
C LYS A 92 26.47 18.47 -4.41
N ASN A 93 26.51 18.16 -5.70
CA ASN A 93 27.24 18.97 -6.68
C ASN A 93 26.50 20.25 -7.06
N CYS A 94 25.17 20.21 -7.12
CA CYS A 94 24.31 21.37 -7.38
C CYS A 94 24.50 22.48 -6.32
N PHE A 95 24.51 22.14 -5.03
CA PHE A 95 24.72 23.14 -3.96
C PHE A 95 26.15 23.71 -3.92
N ASN A 96 27.11 23.01 -4.51
CA ASN A 96 28.49 23.48 -4.65
C ASN A 96 28.72 24.26 -5.96
N SER A 97 27.73 24.35 -6.85
CA SER A 97 27.81 25.14 -8.07
C SER A 97 27.33 26.57 -7.80
N PRO A 98 28.22 27.59 -7.85
CA PRO A 98 27.84 28.98 -7.63
C PRO A 98 26.76 29.45 -8.59
N GLU A 99 26.78 28.94 -9.82
CA GLU A 99 25.84 29.34 -10.86
C GLU A 99 24.45 28.74 -10.66
N PHE A 100 24.39 27.51 -10.14
CA PHE A 100 23.12 26.88 -9.78
C PHE A 100 22.47 27.60 -8.59
N MET A 101 23.26 27.96 -7.57
CA MET A 101 22.79 28.73 -6.42
C MET A 101 22.29 30.14 -6.83
N ARG A 102 22.96 30.78 -7.79
CA ARG A 102 22.54 32.09 -8.34
C ARG A 102 21.17 32.04 -9.03
N ILE A 103 20.82 30.92 -9.67
CA ILE A 103 19.51 30.73 -10.29
C ILE A 103 18.41 30.53 -9.22
N LEU A 104 18.71 29.80 -8.14
CA LEU A 104 17.73 29.44 -7.12
C LEU A 104 17.38 30.58 -6.14
N PHE A 105 18.32 31.47 -5.82
CA PHE A 105 18.17 32.49 -4.78
C PHE A 105 18.13 33.93 -5.32
N LYS A 106 17.43 34.16 -6.44
CA LYS A 106 17.13 35.51 -6.90
C LYS A 106 16.19 36.27 -5.96
#